data_AF-A0A8T9BTH3-F1
#
_entry.id   AF-A0A8T9BTH3-F1
#
_cell.length_a   1.000
_cell.length_b   1.000
_cell.length_c   1.000
_cell.angle_alpha   90.00
_cell.angle_beta   90.00
_cell.angle_gamma   90.00
#
_symmetry.space_group_name_H-M   'P 1'
#
loop_
_entity.id
_entity.type
_entity.pdbx_description
1 polymer ?
#
loop_
_entity_poly.entity_id
_entity_poly.type
_entity_poly.pdbx_seq_one_letter_code
_entity_poly.pdbx_strand_id
1 'polypeptide(L)'
;MSAFPMSGLRALHYPTQEAPTDVGIGAHADYSWFTLVNQLSLGVPALEVLNYNGEWISAPPVKDSLVVNVGDFLEMATGGRFVSTVHRVVNRTGQESPSEDVLVETLPGCGVVGEERVSVVAGEWQRERLLRARYKHPSSVAARERGEI
;
A
#
# COMPACT_ATOMS: atom_id res chain seq x y z
N MET A 1 -5.81 5.93 -27.31
CA MET A 1 -5.52 4.60 -26.71
C MET A 1 -4.24 4.72 -25.90
N SER A 2 -4.19 4.18 -24.67
CA SER A 2 -2.94 4.14 -23.90
C SER A 2 -1.95 3.20 -24.58
N ALA A 3 -0.70 3.62 -24.75
CA ALA A 3 0.39 2.77 -25.26
C ALA A 3 1.11 1.98 -24.15
N PHE A 4 0.71 2.16 -22.90
CA PHE A 4 1.37 1.59 -21.73
C PHE A 4 0.40 0.77 -20.88
N PRO A 5 0.87 -0.29 -20.21
CA PRO A 5 0.04 -1.08 -19.30
C PRO A 5 -0.49 -0.19 -18.18
N MET A 6 -1.80 -0.30 -17.90
CA MET A 6 -2.43 0.38 -16.77
C MET A 6 -2.07 -0.37 -15.48
N SER A 7 -0.92 -0.02 -14.91
CA SER A 7 -0.48 -0.48 -13.60
C SER A 7 -0.12 0.73 -12.74
N GLY A 8 -0.33 0.61 -11.43
CA GLY A 8 -0.03 1.68 -10.48
C GLY A 8 0.52 1.09 -9.19
N LEU A 9 1.47 1.80 -8.59
CA LEU A 9 1.92 1.56 -7.23
C LEU A 9 1.32 2.63 -6.32
N ARG A 10 0.68 2.22 -5.25
CA ARG A 10 0.13 3.13 -4.23
C ARG A 10 0.80 2.83 -2.89
N ALA A 11 1.69 3.73 -2.47
CA ALA A 11 2.22 3.73 -1.11
C ALA A 11 1.25 4.51 -0.20
N LEU A 12 0.92 3.93 0.94
CA LEU A 12 -0.05 4.45 1.90
C LEU A 12 0.57 4.48 3.28
N HIS A 13 0.32 5.56 4.01
CA HIS A 13 0.74 5.77 5.39
C HIS A 13 -0.49 6.25 6.18
N TYR A 14 -0.84 5.54 7.26
CA TYR A 14 -1.92 5.90 8.17
C TYR A 14 -1.30 6.35 9.50
N PRO A 15 -1.40 7.65 9.86
CA PRO A 15 -0.83 8.16 11.10
C PRO A 15 -1.58 7.64 12.34
N THR A 16 -0.95 7.78 13.51
CA THR A 16 -1.58 7.54 14.82
C THR A 16 -2.87 8.35 14.97
N GLN A 17 -3.91 7.75 15.54
CA GLN A 17 -5.23 8.37 15.73
C GLN A 17 -5.61 8.35 17.21
N GLU A 18 -6.10 9.48 17.74
CA GLU A 18 -6.54 9.61 19.14
C GLU A 18 -7.84 8.87 19.43
N ALA A 19 -8.67 8.65 18.41
CA ALA A 19 -9.91 7.88 18.49
C ALA A 19 -10.03 6.98 17.25
N PRO A 20 -10.63 5.78 17.38
CA PRO A 20 -10.77 4.79 16.29
C PRO A 20 -11.84 5.17 15.25
N THR A 21 -12.03 6.47 15.01
CA THR A 21 -13.16 7.02 14.26
C THR A 21 -12.87 7.27 12.79
N ASP A 22 -11.59 7.31 12.39
CA ASP A 22 -11.23 7.67 11.03
C ASP A 22 -10.95 6.43 10.16
N VAL A 23 -11.83 6.24 9.19
CA VAL A 23 -11.65 5.28 8.10
C VAL A 23 -10.43 5.72 7.28
N GLY A 24 -9.32 4.99 7.39
CA GLY A 24 -8.08 5.29 6.67
C GLY A 24 -8.28 5.26 5.15
N ILE A 25 -8.99 4.26 4.65
CA ILE A 25 -9.55 4.26 3.28
C ILE A 25 -10.98 3.77 3.33
N GLY A 26 -11.89 4.55 2.73
CA GLY A 26 -13.32 4.26 2.61
C GLY A 26 -13.62 2.88 2.01
N ALA A 27 -14.83 2.38 2.23
CA ALA A 27 -15.30 1.16 1.56
C ALA A 27 -15.29 1.34 0.03
N HIS A 28 -14.58 0.47 -0.68
CA HIS A 28 -14.44 0.49 -2.14
C HIS A 28 -14.15 -0.90 -2.70
N ALA A 29 -14.26 -1.04 -4.01
CA ALA A 29 -13.74 -2.17 -4.77
C ALA A 29 -12.73 -1.65 -5.81
N ASP A 30 -11.82 -2.52 -6.25
CA ASP A 30 -10.77 -2.16 -7.19
C ASP A 30 -11.22 -2.34 -8.64
N TYR A 31 -10.89 -1.39 -9.50
CA TYR A 31 -11.20 -1.48 -10.93
C TYR A 31 -10.19 -2.31 -11.74
N SER A 32 -9.14 -2.83 -11.11
CA SER A 32 -8.03 -3.54 -11.77
C SER A 32 -8.39 -4.99 -12.13
N TRP A 33 -7.45 -5.76 -12.70
CA TRP A 33 -7.60 -7.22 -12.80
C TRP A 33 -7.41 -7.88 -11.42
N PHE A 34 -6.36 -7.49 -10.72
CA PHE A 34 -6.08 -7.88 -9.35
C PHE A 34 -5.14 -6.84 -8.73
N THR A 35 -5.13 -6.81 -7.40
CA THR A 35 -4.26 -5.95 -6.60
C THR A 35 -3.42 -6.82 -5.67
N LEU A 36 -2.14 -6.48 -5.54
CA LEU A 36 -1.23 -7.10 -4.57
C LEU A 36 -1.03 -6.10 -3.42
N VAL A 37 -1.47 -6.47 -2.22
CA VAL A 37 -1.37 -5.63 -1.03
C VAL A 37 -0.33 -6.22 -0.08
N ASN A 38 0.73 -5.46 0.16
CA ASN A 38 1.66 -5.71 1.24
C ASN A 38 1.19 -4.91 2.47
N GLN A 39 0.79 -5.62 3.53
CA GLN A 39 0.29 -4.98 4.74
C GLN A 39 1.40 -4.48 5.69
N LEU A 40 2.68 -4.80 5.43
CA LEU A 40 3.87 -4.49 6.22
C LEU A 40 3.77 -4.89 7.73
N SER A 41 4.75 -5.63 8.21
CA SER A 41 4.70 -6.46 9.43
C SER A 41 4.68 -5.73 10.79
N LEU A 42 3.94 -4.64 10.96
CA LEU A 42 3.75 -4.00 12.28
C LEU A 42 2.63 -4.64 13.12
N GLY A 43 1.96 -5.65 12.59
CA GLY A 43 0.99 -6.46 13.34
C GLY A 43 -0.32 -5.75 13.67
N VAL A 44 -0.55 -4.54 13.13
CA VAL A 44 -1.81 -3.80 13.30
C VAL A 44 -2.82 -4.27 12.23
N PRO A 45 -3.88 -5.00 12.60
CA PRO A 45 -4.91 -5.39 11.65
C PRO A 45 -5.78 -4.18 11.32
N ALA A 46 -5.72 -3.73 10.06
CA ALA A 46 -6.50 -2.58 9.59
C ALA A 46 -7.36 -2.89 8.35
N LEU A 47 -6.97 -3.88 7.54
CA LEU A 47 -7.73 -4.28 6.35
C LEU A 47 -8.97 -5.08 6.76
N GLU A 48 -10.13 -4.66 6.25
CA GLU A 48 -11.39 -5.37 6.39
C GLU A 48 -12.02 -5.60 5.01
N VAL A 49 -12.59 -6.80 4.81
CA VAL A 49 -13.26 -7.22 3.57
C VAL A 49 -14.73 -7.50 3.88
N LEU A 50 -15.63 -7.01 3.05
CA LEU A 50 -17.07 -7.26 3.20
C LEU A 50 -17.41 -8.65 2.63
N ASN A 51 -17.95 -9.53 3.47
CA ASN A 51 -18.41 -10.84 3.02
C ASN A 51 -19.81 -10.78 2.37
N TYR A 52 -20.28 -11.92 1.85
CA TYR A 52 -21.59 -12.05 1.21
C TYR A 52 -22.78 -11.72 2.15
N ASN A 53 -22.62 -11.91 3.45
CA ASN A 53 -23.65 -11.59 4.44
C ASN A 53 -23.70 -10.09 4.80
N GLY A 54 -22.83 -9.26 4.19
CA GLY A 54 -22.71 -7.85 4.53
C GLY A 54 -21.93 -7.59 5.83
N GLU A 55 -21.12 -8.55 6.27
CA GLU A 55 -20.31 -8.45 7.48
C GLU A 55 -18.86 -8.11 7.14
N TRP A 56 -18.26 -7.21 7.91
CA TRP A 56 -16.85 -6.86 7.77
C TRP A 56 -15.99 -7.93 8.43
N ILE A 57 -15.12 -8.57 7.64
CA ILE A 57 -14.17 -9.59 8.07
C ILE A 57 -12.78 -9.00 8.09
N SER A 58 -12.08 -9.11 9.22
CA SER A 58 -10.69 -8.67 9.34
C SER A 58 -9.76 -9.58 8.53
N ALA A 59 -8.84 -8.97 7.78
CA ALA A 59 -7.77 -9.67 7.06
C ALA A 59 -6.42 -9.34 7.72
N PRO A 60 -6.07 -9.98 8.86
CA PRO A 60 -4.87 -9.65 9.60
C PRO A 60 -3.60 -9.89 8.77
N PRO A 61 -2.53 -9.09 8.97
CA PRO A 61 -1.26 -9.30 8.30
C PRO A 61 -0.71 -10.70 8.60
N VAL A 62 -0.37 -11.45 7.55
CA VAL A 62 0.35 -12.72 7.66
C VAL A 62 1.80 -12.48 7.25
N LYS A 63 2.74 -12.91 8.10
CA LYS A 63 4.18 -12.74 7.84
C LYS A 63 4.57 -13.37 6.50
N ASP A 64 5.45 -12.70 5.76
CA ASP A 64 6.01 -13.16 4.50
C ASP A 64 4.93 -13.46 3.42
N SER A 65 3.82 -12.70 3.45
CA SER A 65 2.70 -12.86 2.52
C SER A 65 2.24 -11.55 1.88
N LEU A 66 1.53 -11.68 0.77
CA LEU A 66 0.76 -10.61 0.14
C LEU A 66 -0.71 -11.00 0.14
N VAL A 67 -1.59 -10.04 0.41
CA VAL A 67 -3.01 -10.21 0.12
C VAL A 67 -3.22 -9.97 -1.36
N VAL A 68 -4.00 -10.83 -1.99
CA VAL A 68 -4.40 -10.68 -3.40
C VAL A 68 -5.91 -10.58 -3.45
N ASN A 69 -6.42 -9.45 -3.95
CA ASN A 69 -7.84 -9.31 -4.27
C ASN A 69 -8.01 -9.15 -5.78
N VAL A 70 -9.16 -9.59 -6.27
CA VAL A 70 -9.59 -9.39 -7.65
C VAL A 70 -10.28 -8.03 -7.76
N GLY A 71 -10.23 -7.45 -8.95
CA GLY A 71 -10.98 -6.25 -9.28
C GLY A 71 -12.01 -6.47 -10.38
N ASP A 72 -12.72 -5.41 -10.73
CA ASP A 72 -13.88 -5.44 -11.63
C ASP A 72 -13.56 -6.03 -13.01
N PHE A 73 -12.34 -5.81 -13.54
CA PHE A 73 -11.96 -6.36 -14.83
C PHE A 73 -11.93 -7.88 -14.84
N LEU A 74 -11.44 -8.51 -13.77
CA LEU A 74 -11.40 -9.96 -13.67
C LEU A 74 -12.79 -10.54 -13.36
N GLU A 75 -13.60 -9.85 -12.58
CA GLU A 75 -14.99 -10.24 -12.37
C GLU A 75 -15.77 -10.29 -13.69
N MET A 76 -15.70 -9.21 -14.48
CA MET A 76 -16.32 -9.14 -15.80
C MET A 76 -15.80 -10.24 -16.73
N ALA A 77 -14.47 -10.41 -16.79
CA ALA A 77 -13.84 -11.40 -17.68
C ALA A 77 -14.21 -12.85 -17.32
N THR A 78 -14.54 -13.12 -16.05
CA THR A 78 -14.90 -14.46 -15.58
C THR A 78 -16.41 -14.68 -15.44
N GLY A 79 -17.23 -13.71 -15.86
CA GLY A 79 -18.68 -13.80 -15.75
C GLY A 79 -19.17 -13.92 -14.31
N GLY A 80 -18.49 -13.25 -13.37
CA GLY A 80 -18.86 -13.27 -11.95
C GLY A 80 -18.31 -14.44 -11.14
N ARG A 81 -17.44 -15.29 -11.73
CA ARG A 81 -16.85 -16.43 -10.99
C ARG A 81 -15.88 -15.96 -9.90
N PHE A 82 -15.11 -14.90 -10.17
CA PHE A 82 -14.32 -14.20 -9.16
C PHE A 82 -14.97 -12.86 -8.87
N VAL A 83 -15.24 -12.58 -7.60
CA VAL A 83 -16.03 -11.40 -7.18
C VAL A 83 -15.09 -10.30 -6.68
N SER A 84 -15.24 -9.10 -7.22
CA SER A 84 -14.61 -7.85 -6.78
C SER A 84 -15.21 -7.42 -5.44
N THR A 85 -14.61 -7.92 -4.36
CA THR A 85 -15.13 -7.70 -3.00
C THR A 85 -14.83 -6.30 -2.50
N VAL A 86 -15.87 -5.66 -1.93
CA VAL A 86 -15.72 -4.39 -1.22
C VAL A 86 -14.81 -4.56 -0.01
N HIS A 87 -13.85 -3.65 0.16
CA HIS A 87 -12.90 -3.65 1.26
C HIS A 87 -12.64 -2.22 1.75
N ARG A 88 -12.09 -2.09 2.95
CA ARG A 88 -11.75 -0.80 3.58
C ARG A 88 -10.54 -0.95 4.49
N VAL A 89 -9.99 0.19 4.90
CA VAL A 89 -8.97 0.23 5.96
C VAL A 89 -9.50 1.02 7.15
N VAL A 90 -9.55 0.38 8.32
CA VAL A 90 -9.98 0.98 9.58
C VAL A 90 -8.91 0.74 10.63
N ASN A 91 -8.34 1.81 11.18
CA ASN A 91 -7.40 1.70 12.27
C ASN A 91 -8.16 1.63 13.61
N ARG A 92 -8.24 0.43 14.18
CA ARG A 92 -8.91 0.19 15.48
C ARG A 92 -7.98 0.28 16.68
N THR A 93 -6.67 0.30 16.46
CA THR A 93 -5.67 0.30 17.54
C THR A 93 -5.24 1.72 17.91
N GLY A 94 -5.50 2.70 17.04
CA GLY A 94 -5.00 4.07 17.18
C GLY A 94 -3.51 4.19 16.85
N GLN A 95 -2.81 3.09 16.55
CA GLN A 95 -1.38 3.08 16.26
C GLN A 95 -1.11 3.31 14.77
N GLU A 96 -0.03 3.98 14.43
CA GLU A 96 0.44 4.19 13.06
C GLU A 96 0.61 2.88 12.26
N SER A 97 0.29 2.90 10.97
CA SER A 97 0.45 1.75 10.06
C SER A 97 0.50 2.18 8.59
N PRO A 98 1.42 1.68 7.75
CA PRO A 98 2.80 1.38 8.11
C PRO A 98 3.53 2.63 8.60
N SER A 99 4.55 2.44 9.43
CA SER A 99 5.39 3.53 9.89
C SER A 99 6.26 4.10 8.77
N GLU A 100 6.58 5.41 8.80
CA GLU A 100 7.58 5.98 7.88
C GLU A 100 8.95 5.28 7.98
N ASP A 101 9.25 4.71 9.16
CA ASP A 101 10.51 4.04 9.47
C ASP A 101 10.55 2.56 9.03
N VAL A 102 9.58 2.11 8.22
CA VAL A 102 9.56 0.72 7.76
C VAL A 102 10.75 0.43 6.84
N LEU A 103 11.53 -0.58 7.22
CA LEU A 103 12.61 -1.12 6.42
C LEU A 103 12.06 -1.99 5.28
N VAL A 104 12.36 -1.62 4.05
CA VAL A 104 12.08 -2.41 2.84
C VAL A 104 13.36 -3.09 2.41
N GLU A 105 13.36 -4.42 2.51
CA GLU A 105 14.51 -5.25 2.19
C GLU A 105 14.23 -6.18 1.01
N THR A 106 15.30 -6.56 0.33
CA THR A 106 15.24 -7.62 -0.68
C THR A 106 14.77 -8.92 -0.04
N LEU A 107 13.62 -9.42 -0.49
CA LEU A 107 13.01 -10.64 0.04
C LEU A 107 13.93 -11.86 -0.13
N PRO A 108 13.83 -12.86 0.78
CA PRO A 108 14.52 -14.14 0.61
C PRO A 108 14.19 -14.76 -0.76
N GLY A 109 15.24 -15.13 -1.51
CA GLY A 109 15.11 -15.73 -2.85
C GLY A 109 14.97 -14.72 -4.00
N CYS A 110 14.83 -13.42 -3.72
CA CYS A 110 14.75 -12.38 -4.76
C CYS A 110 16.09 -11.65 -5.00
N GLY A 111 17.16 -12.00 -4.29
CA GLY A 111 18.48 -11.40 -4.49
C GLY A 111 19.19 -11.93 -5.74
N VAL A 112 19.94 -11.06 -6.41
CA VAL A 112 20.80 -11.43 -7.55
C VAL A 112 22.18 -11.84 -7.03
N VAL A 113 22.72 -12.96 -7.53
CA VAL A 113 24.03 -13.46 -7.10
C VAL A 113 25.13 -12.46 -7.47
N GLY A 114 25.93 -12.07 -6.49
CA GLY A 114 27.01 -11.10 -6.68
C GLY A 114 26.57 -9.64 -6.52
N GLU A 115 25.28 -9.37 -6.29
CA GLU A 115 24.78 -8.03 -5.99
C GLU A 115 24.46 -7.89 -4.50
N GLU A 116 24.66 -6.68 -3.98
CA GLU A 116 24.26 -6.34 -2.63
C GLU A 116 22.73 -6.27 -2.54
N ARG A 117 22.17 -6.78 -1.44
CA ARG A 117 20.73 -6.68 -1.20
C ARG A 117 20.37 -5.24 -0.87
N VAL A 118 19.37 -4.73 -1.55
CA VAL A 118 18.80 -3.42 -1.25
C VAL A 118 18.08 -3.49 0.09
N SER A 119 18.36 -2.51 0.94
CA SER A 119 17.68 -2.23 2.20
C SER A 119 17.52 -0.71 2.31
N VAL A 120 16.27 -0.23 2.35
CA VAL A 120 15.94 1.21 2.41
C VAL A 120 14.82 1.46 3.41
N VAL A 121 14.85 2.61 4.08
CA VAL A 121 13.71 3.07 4.87
C VAL A 121 12.67 3.65 3.91
N ALA A 122 11.44 3.12 3.95
CA ALA A 122 10.38 3.42 2.99
C ALA A 122 10.06 4.92 2.93
N GLY A 123 9.90 5.57 4.09
CA GLY A 123 9.59 6.99 4.18
C GLY A 123 10.69 7.87 3.59
N GLU A 124 11.95 7.56 3.90
CA GLU A 124 13.11 8.28 3.37
C GLU A 124 13.23 8.15 1.85
N TRP A 125 13.12 6.91 1.36
CA TRP A 125 13.18 6.61 -0.08
C TRP A 125 12.06 7.33 -0.85
N GLN A 126 10.83 7.29 -0.32
CA GLN A 126 9.70 7.97 -0.92
C GLN A 126 9.89 9.49 -0.90
N ARG A 127 10.37 10.06 0.22
CA ARG A 127 10.67 11.49 0.36
C ARG A 127 11.70 11.94 -0.67
N GLU A 128 12.82 11.25 -0.80
CA GLU A 128 13.88 11.56 -1.78
C GLU A 128 13.32 11.58 -3.22
N ARG A 129 12.54 10.56 -3.58
CA ARG A 129 11.93 10.44 -4.93
C ARG A 129 10.93 11.55 -5.19
N LEU A 130 10.07 11.86 -4.22
CA LEU A 130 9.08 12.94 -4.33
C LEU A 130 9.75 14.31 -4.46
N LEU A 131 10.75 14.58 -3.64
CA LEU A 131 11.45 15.85 -3.64
C LEU A 131 12.16 16.11 -4.98
N ARG A 132 12.76 15.08 -5.58
CA ARG A 132 13.36 15.15 -6.92
C ARG A 132 12.33 15.34 -8.04
N ALA A 133 11.21 14.63 -7.99
CA ALA A 133 10.19 14.67 -9.03
C ALA A 133 9.38 15.99 -9.02
N ARG A 134 9.13 16.57 -7.83
CA ARG A 134 8.28 17.75 -7.66
C ARG A 134 9.08 19.06 -7.57
N TYR A 135 9.92 19.33 -8.56
CA TYR A 135 10.88 20.46 -8.55
C TYR A 135 10.30 21.86 -8.23
N LYS A 136 9.00 22.11 -8.40
CA LYS A 136 8.31 23.38 -8.05
C LYS A 136 7.64 23.38 -6.67
N HIS A 137 7.55 22.22 -6.00
CA HIS A 137 6.89 22.13 -4.70
C HIS A 137 7.74 22.86 -3.64
N PRO A 138 7.15 23.62 -2.71
CA PRO A 138 7.92 24.38 -1.71
C PRO A 138 8.93 23.53 -0.93
N SER A 139 8.55 22.31 -0.54
CA SER A 139 9.46 21.38 0.14
C SER A 139 10.67 20.98 -0.70
N SER A 140 10.51 20.83 -2.03
CA SER A 140 11.60 20.50 -2.95
C SER A 140 12.56 21.67 -3.15
N VAL A 141 12.03 22.89 -3.24
CA VAL A 141 12.84 24.11 -3.36
C VAL A 141 13.70 24.27 -2.10
N ALA A 142 13.08 24.20 -0.93
CA ALA A 142 13.78 24.34 0.34
C ALA A 142 14.83 23.23 0.56
N ALA A 143 14.56 22.00 0.14
CA ALA A 143 15.54 20.90 0.22
C ALA A 143 16.79 21.15 -0.67
N ARG A 144 16.60 21.71 -1.88
CA ARG A 144 17.72 22.11 -2.76
C ARG A 144 18.54 23.25 -2.18
N GLU A 145 17.88 24.24 -1.59
CA GLU A 145 18.55 25.36 -0.92
C GLU A 145 19.42 24.89 0.26
N ARG A 146 18.99 23.82 0.95
CA ARG A 146 19.76 23.17 2.02
C ARG A 146 20.83 22.17 1.52
N GLY A 147 20.89 21.89 0.21
CA GLY A 147 21.82 20.91 -0.36
C GLY A 147 21.48 19.45 -0.06
N GLU A 148 20.23 19.16 0.30
CA GLU A 148 19.76 17.80 0.62
C GLU A 148 19.47 16.95 -0.63
N ILE A 149 19.22 17.60 -1.78
CA ILE A 149 18.96 16.98 -3.10
C ILE A 149 19.50 17.81 -4.27
#